data_AF-A0A2I0NBJ2-F1
#
_entry.id   AF-A0A2I0NBJ2-F1
#
_cell.length_a   1.000
_cell.length_b   1.000
_cell.length_c   1.000
_cell.angle_alpha   90.00
_cell.angle_beta   90.00
_cell.angle_gamma   90.00
#
_symmetry.space_group_name_H-M   'P 1'
#
loop_
_entity.id
_entity.type
_entity.pdbx_description
1 polymer ?
#
loop_
_entity_poly.entity_id
_entity_poly.type
_entity_poly.pdbx_seq_one_letter_code
_entity_poly.pdbx_strand_id
1 'polypeptide(L)' 'MNPLNEEKLIVVWSTADKEVASKMVFMYTLNAKKFSWWQEITLIVWGPSA' A
#
# COMPACT_ATOMS: atom_id res chain seq x y z
N MET A 1 15.17 -18.80 12.32
CA MET A 1 14.41 -17.61 11.87
C MET A 1 13.88 -17.93 10.48
N ASN A 2 12.58 -17.79 10.25
CA ASN A 2 11.98 -18.11 8.95
C ASN A 2 12.30 -16.94 7.99
N PRO A 3 13.01 -17.14 6.86
CA PRO A 3 13.43 -16.05 5.96
C PRO A 3 12.25 -15.33 5.27
N LEU A 4 11.03 -15.83 5.44
CA LEU A 4 9.79 -15.23 4.94
C LEU A 4 9.20 -14.13 5.85
N ASN A 5 9.85 -13.82 6.97
CA ASN A 5 9.33 -12.89 7.98
C ASN A 5 9.80 -11.44 7.81
N GLU A 6 10.11 -11.02 6.58
CA GLU A 6 10.24 -9.60 6.28
C GLU A 6 8.82 -9.01 6.32
N GLU A 7 8.61 -8.01 7.19
CA GLU A 7 7.32 -7.34 7.34
C GLU A 7 7.04 -6.51 6.06
N LYS A 8 6.45 -7.15 5.06
CA LYS A 8 6.11 -6.53 3.76
C LYS A 8 4.61 -6.25 3.65
N LEU A 9 4.29 -5.07 3.13
CA LEU A 9 2.94 -4.69 2.76
C LEU A 9 2.80 -4.62 1.23
N ILE A 10 1.84 -5.36 0.70
CA ILE A 10 1.43 -5.25 -0.71
C ILE A 10 0.01 -4.72 -0.75
N VAL A 11 -0.20 -3.59 -1.43
CA VAL A 11 -1.52 -2.98 -1.64
C VAL A 11 -1.84 -3.03 -3.13
N VAL A 12 -2.96 -3.64 -3.50
CA VAL A 12 -3.50 -3.58 -4.87
C VAL A 12 -4.66 -2.60 -4.90
N TRP A 13 -4.53 -1.55 -5.70
CA TRP A 13 -5.58 -0.55 -5.88
C TRP A 13 -6.29 -0.74 -7.22
N SER A 14 -7.55 -1.21 -7.15
CA SER A 14 -8.34 -1.62 -8.33
C SER A 14 -9.63 -0.85 -8.59
N THR A 15 -9.97 0.12 -7.73
CA THR A 15 -11.18 0.96 -7.88
C THR A 15 -10.82 2.34 -8.40
N ALA A 16 -11.64 2.92 -9.29
CA ALA A 16 -11.46 4.31 -9.73
C ALA A 16 -11.97 5.36 -8.72
N ASP A 17 -12.48 4.94 -7.55
CA ASP A 17 -12.98 5.85 -6.53
C ASP A 17 -11.86 6.72 -5.92
N LYS A 18 -11.99 8.03 -6.15
CA LYS A 18 -11.05 9.05 -5.68
C LYS A 18 -10.99 9.16 -4.15
N GLU A 19 -12.09 8.90 -3.46
CA GLU A 19 -12.09 8.90 -1.99
C GLU A 19 -11.26 7.74 -1.44
N VAL A 20 -11.37 6.55 -2.04
CA VAL A 20 -10.54 5.39 -1.67
C VAL A 20 -9.06 5.68 -1.92
N ALA A 21 -8.73 6.33 -3.05
CA ALA A 21 -7.34 6.71 -3.34
C ALA A 21 -6.78 7.66 -2.26
N SER A 22 -7.51 8.71 -1.90
CA SER A 22 -7.04 9.77 -1.00
C SER A 22 -7.14 9.43 0.49
N LYS A 23 -8.25 8.85 0.93
CA LYS A 23 -8.54 8.59 2.36
C LYS A 23 -8.06 7.21 2.83
N MET A 24 -7.74 6.30 1.92
CA MET A 24 -7.30 4.94 2.25
C MET A 24 -5.94 4.61 1.65
N VAL A 25 -5.83 4.50 0.32
CA VAL A 25 -4.62 3.99 -0.34
C VAL A 25 -3.43 4.88 -0.03
N PHE A 26 -3.47 6.15 -0.45
CA PHE A 26 -2.36 7.08 -0.24
C PHE A 26 -2.15 7.39 1.23
N MET A 27 -3.23 7.60 2.00
CA MET A 27 -3.13 7.87 3.43
C MET A 27 -2.36 6.75 4.14
N TYR A 28 -2.72 5.49 3.91
CA TYR A 28 -2.10 4.37 4.60
C TYR A 28 -0.70 4.09 4.09
N THR A 29 -0.47 4.00 2.76
CA THR A 29 0.86 3.69 2.21
C THR A 29 1.89 4.78 2.51
N LEU A 30 1.47 6.05 2.53
CA LEU A 30 2.35 7.17 2.87
C LEU A 30 2.75 7.13 4.35
N ASN A 31 1.78 6.96 5.25
CA ASN A 31 2.06 6.92 6.69
C ASN A 31 2.86 5.67 7.06
N ALA A 32 2.52 4.52 6.48
CA ALA A 32 3.29 3.29 6.62
C ALA A 32 4.77 3.48 6.27
N LYS A 33 5.06 4.16 5.15
CA LYS A 33 6.43 4.48 4.74
C LYS A 33 7.08 5.51 5.66
N LYS A 34 6.36 6.57 6.02
CA LYS A 34 6.86 7.69 6.83
C LYS A 34 7.23 7.25 8.25
N PHE A 35 6.45 6.35 8.83
CA PHE A 35 6.61 5.86 10.19
C PHE A 35 7.25 4.47 10.27
N SER A 36 7.73 3.95 9.14
CA SER A 36 8.40 2.64 9.05
C SER A 36 7.58 1.51 9.68
N TRP A 37 6.27 1.49 9.45
CA TRP A 37 5.37 0.42 9.93
C TRP A 37 5.65 -0.93 9.26
N TRP A 38 6.20 -0.89 8.06
CA TRP A 38 6.58 -2.05 7.25
C TRP A 38 7.98 -1.80 6.70
N GLN A 39 8.77 -2.86 6.54
CA GLN A 39 10.12 -2.78 5.97
C GLN A 39 10.07 -2.51 4.47
N GLU A 40 9.11 -3.12 3.79
CA GLU A 40 8.91 -2.95 2.35
C GLU A 40 7.42 -2.71 2.06
N ILE A 41 7.15 -1.74 1.18
CA ILE A 41 5.80 -1.39 0.77
C ILE A 41 5.74 -1.35 -0.75
N THR A 42 4.88 -2.17 -1.33
CA THR A 42 4.61 -2.20 -2.78
C THR A 42 3.15 -1.84 -3.03
N LEU A 43 2.92 -0.71 -3.70
CA LEU A 43 1.60 -0.30 -4.17
C LEU A 43 1.47 -0.64 -5.66
N ILE A 44 0.55 -1.54 -5.98
CA ILE A 44 0.23 -1.98 -7.34
C ILE A 44 -1.02 -1.22 -7.79
N VAL A 45 -0.88 -0.41 -8.84
CA VAL A 45 -2.01 0.27 -9.50
C VAL A 45 -2.53 -0.66 -10.59
N TRP A 46 -3.76 -1.17 -10.45
CA TRP A 46 -4.30 -2.15 -11.38
C TRP A 46 -5.82 -2.10 -11.45
N GLY A 47 -6.35 -1.50 -12.52
CA GLY A 47 -7.79 -1.38 -12.78
C GLY A 47 -8.09 -0.12 -13.61
N PRO A 48 -9.37 0.31 -13.73
CA PRO A 48 -9.75 1.57 -14.40
C PRO A 48 -9.26 2.84 -13.65
N SER A 49 -8.51 2.66 -12.56
CA SER A 49 -7.83 3.68 -11.77
C SER A 49 -6.49 4.13 -12.34
N ALA A 50 -5.94 3.40 -13.32
CA ALA A 50 -4.70 3.73 -14.02
C ALA A 50 -4.93 4.75 -15.15
#